data_AF-A0AAX2EDI0-F1
#
_entry.id   AF-A0AAX2EDI0-F1
#
_cell.length_a   1.000
_cell.length_b   1.000
_cell.length_c   1.000
_cell.angle_alpha   90.00
_cell.angle_beta   90.00
_cell.angle_gamma   90.00
#
_symmetry.space_group_name_H-M   'P 1'
#
loop_
_entity.id
_entity.type
_entity.pdbx_description
1 polymer ?
#
loop_
_entity_poly.entity_id
_entity_poly.type
_entity_poly.pdbx_seq_one_letter_code
_entity_poly.pdbx_strand_id
1 'polypeptide(L)' 'MLYRIVREANGTKTYLKHSSSTSEMLFQSETEATDLMQKLNSQTNSDVRWSVQASIE' A
#
# COMPACT_ATOMS: atom_id res chain seq x y z
N MET A 1 -0.67 0.69 -16.38
CA MET A 1 -1.55 0.66 -15.20
C MET A 1 -0.66 0.74 -13.99
N LEU A 2 -0.87 1.74 -13.13
CA LEU A 2 -0.09 1.87 -11.90
C LEU A 2 -0.84 1.17 -10.77
N TYR A 3 -0.09 0.73 -9.76
CA TYR A 3 -0.62 0.11 -8.57
C TYR A 3 -0.21 0.94 -7.36
N ARG A 4 -1.05 0.96 -6.35
CA ARG A 4 -0.79 1.61 -5.07
C ARG A 4 -1.15 0.67 -3.93
N ILE A 5 -0.52 0.89 -2.79
CA ILE A 5 -0.81 0.12 -1.59
C ILE A 5 -1.70 0.96 -0.68
N VAL A 6 -2.82 0.38 -0.27
CA VAL A 6 -3.79 0.96 0.65
C VAL A 6 -3.61 0.32 2.01
N ARG A 7 -3.51 1.16 3.02
CA ARG A 7 -3.56 0.83 4.44
C ARG A 7 -4.96 1.09 4.96
N GLU A 8 -5.61 0.06 5.49
CA GLU A 8 -6.86 0.18 6.25
C GLU A 8 -6.55 -0.06 7.73
N ALA A 9 -6.91 0.87 8.60
CA ALA A 9 -6.75 0.74 10.05
C ALA A 9 -7.94 1.38 10.76
N ASN A 10 -8.64 0.63 11.62
CA ASN A 10 -9.82 1.12 12.34
C ASN A 10 -10.86 1.78 11.42
N GLY A 11 -11.11 1.20 10.24
CA GLY A 11 -12.04 1.73 9.23
C GLY A 11 -11.54 2.95 8.44
N THR A 12 -10.35 3.46 8.72
CA THR A 12 -9.73 4.56 7.96
C THR A 12 -8.79 4.00 6.89
N LYS A 13 -9.00 4.41 5.64
CA LYS A 13 -8.15 4.05 4.49
C LYS A 13 -7.17 5.17 4.19
N THR A 14 -5.90 4.82 4.04
CA THR A 14 -4.82 5.74 3.67
C THR A 14 -3.88 5.06 2.68
N TYR A 15 -3.16 5.83 1.87
CA TYR A 15 -2.22 5.27 0.91
C TYR A 15 -0.81 5.17 1.50
N LEU A 16 -0.06 4.16 1.06
CA LEU A 16 1.37 4.09 1.34
C LEU A 16 2.07 5.28 0.68
N LYS A 17 2.91 5.98 1.43
CA LYS A 17 3.65 7.16 0.97
C LYS A 17 5.14 6.88 1.00
N HIS A 18 5.88 7.59 0.16
CA HIS A 18 7.34 7.59 0.26
C HIS A 18 7.76 8.13 1.63
N SER A 19 8.71 7.47 2.30
CA SER A 19 9.21 7.91 3.62
C SER A 19 9.73 9.35 3.65
N SER A 20 10.06 9.93 2.49
CA SER A 20 10.58 11.28 2.32
C SER A 20 9.59 12.27 1.68
N SER A 21 8.36 11.87 1.37
CA SER A 21 7.39 12.74 0.68
C SER A 21 5.95 12.51 1.15
N THR A 22 5.09 13.51 0.98
CA THR A 22 3.64 13.36 1.18
C THR A 22 2.95 12.64 0.01
N SER A 23 3.69 12.40 -1.08
CA SER A 23 3.24 11.70 -2.28
C SER A 23 3.00 10.20 -2.06
N GLU A 24 1.96 9.68 -2.71
CA GLU A 24 1.65 8.26 -2.77
C GLU A 24 2.78 7.49 -3.46
N MET A 25 3.04 6.27 -2.97
CA MET A 25 3.96 5.35 -3.61
C MET A 25 3.23 4.57 -4.71
N LEU A 26 3.68 4.75 -5.94
CA LEU A 26 3.12 4.09 -7.12
C LEU A 26 4.10 3.03 -7.63
N PHE A 27 3.54 1.89 -8.05
CA PHE A 27 4.26 0.75 -8.57
C PHE A 27 3.85 0.52 -10.01
N GLN A 28 4.82 0.23 -10.88
CA GLN A 28 4.55 -0.10 -12.28
C GLN A 28 4.11 -1.56 -12.47
N SER A 29 4.37 -2.40 -11.47
CA SER A 29 4.02 -3.83 -11.46
C SER A 29 3.13 -4.19 -10.28
N GLU A 30 2.08 -4.98 -10.53
CA GLU A 30 1.21 -5.53 -9.49
C GLU A 30 1.99 -6.45 -8.56
N THR A 31 2.91 -7.24 -9.12
CA THR A 31 3.73 -8.19 -8.37
C THR A 31 4.62 -7.48 -7.35
N GLU A 32 5.24 -6.37 -7.73
CA GLU A 32 6.07 -5.55 -6.82
C GLU A 32 5.21 -4.94 -5.71
N ALA A 33 4.04 -4.40 -6.04
CA ALA A 33 3.10 -3.89 -5.05
C ALA A 33 2.61 -4.99 -4.09
N THR A 34 2.37 -6.21 -4.61
CA THR A 34 1.91 -7.36 -3.84
C THR A 34 2.98 -7.89 -2.91
N ASP A 35 4.22 -8.03 -3.38
CA ASP A 35 5.36 -8.46 -2.55
C ASP A 35 5.56 -7.50 -1.37
N LEU A 36 5.52 -6.20 -1.63
CA LEU A 36 5.64 -5.21 -0.56
C LEU A 36 4.42 -5.23 0.37
N MET A 37 3.20 -5.34 -0.16
CA MET A 37 1.99 -5.47 0.65
C MET A 37 2.05 -6.69 1.59
N GLN A 38 2.55 -7.84 1.10
CA GLN A 38 2.75 -9.04 1.92
C GLN A 38 3.76 -8.78 3.04
N LYS A 39 4.91 -8.18 2.72
CA LYS A 39 5.93 -7.79 3.72
C LYS A 39 5.37 -6.85 4.79
N LEU A 40 4.58 -5.86 4.38
CA LEU A 40 3.94 -4.92 5.30
C LEU A 40 2.91 -5.61 6.21
N ASN A 41 2.10 -6.51 5.65
CA ASN A 41 1.16 -7.31 6.44
C ASN A 41 1.89 -8.22 7.44
N SER A 42 2.99 -8.87 7.06
CA SER A 42 3.77 -9.72 7.98
C SER A 42 4.45 -8.94 9.10
N GLN A 43 4.83 -7.68 8.86
CA GLN A 43 5.46 -6.83 9.88
C GLN A 43 4.43 -6.14 10.79
N THR A 44 3.18 -6.02 10.35
CA THR A 44 2.17 -5.30 11.12
C THR A 44 1.44 -6.25 12.07
N ASN A 45 1.72 -6.14 13.37
CA ASN A 45 1.08 -6.92 14.44
C ASN A 45 -0.26 -6.31 14.94
N SER A 46 -0.86 -5.38 14.20
CA SER A 46 -2.04 -4.61 14.62
C SER A 46 -3.23 -4.83 13.69
N ASP A 47 -4.39 -4.23 14.01
CA ASP A 47 -5.64 -4.20 13.21
C ASP A 47 -5.50 -3.45 11.86
N VAL A 48 -4.28 -3.33 11.35
CA VAL A 48 -3.96 -2.67 10.10
C VAL A 48 -3.86 -3.75 9.02
N ARG A 49 -4.59 -3.54 7.92
CA ARG A 49 -4.52 -4.39 6.73
C ARG A 49 -3.97 -3.60 5.57
N TRP A 50 -3.01 -4.19 4.87
CA TRP A 50 -2.46 -3.64 3.65
C TRP A 50 -3.03 -4.37 2.44
N SER A 51 -3.38 -3.64 1.39
CA SER A 51 -3.97 -4.20 0.16
C SER A 51 -3.46 -3.46 -1.07
N VAL A 52 -3.34 -4.17 -2.19
CA VAL A 52 -2.99 -3.56 -3.47
C VAL A 52 -4.26 -3.09 -4.16
N GLN A 53 -4.21 -1.91 -4.75
CA GLN A 53 -5.28 -1.38 -5.58
C GLN A 53 -4.68 -0.80 -6.85
N ALA A 54 -5.34 -1.02 -7.98
CA ALA A 54 -4.98 -0.32 -9.20
C ALA A 54 -5.24 1.19 -9.03
N SER A 55 -4.25 1.99 -9.41
CA SER A 55 -4.37 3.43 -9.52
C SER A 55 -4.96 3.75 -10.89
N ILE A 56 -6.07 4.50 -10.87
CA ILE A 56 -6.68 5.08 -12.05
C ILE A 56 -6.11 6.49 -12.11
N GLU A 57 -5.09 6.70 -12.92
CA GLU A 57 -4.73 8.06 -13.34
C GLU A 57 -5.81 8.62 -14.26
#